data_AF-A0A257L9Q7-F1
#
_entry.id   AF-A0A257L9Q7-F1
#
_cell.length_a   1.000
_cell.length_b   1.000
_cell.length_c   1.000
_cell.angle_alpha   90.00
_cell.angle_beta   90.00
_cell.angle_gamma   90.00
#
_symmetry.space_group_name_H-M   'P 1'
#
loop_
_entity.id
_entity.type
_entity.pdbx_description
1 polymer ?
#
loop_
_entity_poly.entity_id
_entity_poly.type
_entity_poly.pdbx_seq_one_letter_code
_entity_poly.pdbx_strand_id
1 'polypeptide(L)'
;MQEFSLSRFWKIFFLILSPIGVTALSIFIFRIDFKNDSNPYLLVGFCLAGIAILILAIIDAYYGKFVIAEDKVYTKGIFNNKELYLDEISGYREENKHIIIETNALNRKQIKISTYYGNTGDILLWLSYYYKNLDAELIDIEKEEILNNPHFGWTEEERAQKLHLAQSISTILNIVGFIVGVWLLFYPKPYQPLMFGALLIPLLVIGIIKYFKGLIKLNEKEKSAYPSLTLALILPALILCIRGISDYNLIDSSSIILPSSILSLSILVFLLVNHKELEYHKAKDLFVVLIIYAILFGYSFGIIISLNGLLDKSAPQYYSSTILSKRTSSGKYTSYYFEIDTWGKQNEPEEISISRQKYDSLEPGQVVTVELKNGFFNMPWYHIK
;
A
#
# COMPACT_ATOMS: atom_id res chain seq x y z
N MET A 1 14.52 -31.98 -22.59
CA MET A 1 13.46 -30.96 -22.65
C MET A 1 12.56 -31.09 -21.42
N GLN A 2 12.45 -30.04 -20.62
CA GLN A 2 11.57 -29.98 -19.44
C GLN A 2 10.45 -28.97 -19.68
N GLU A 3 9.21 -29.35 -19.40
CA GLU A 3 8.04 -28.48 -19.54
C GLU A 3 7.43 -28.15 -18.17
N PHE A 4 7.17 -26.88 -17.94
CA PHE A 4 6.57 -26.33 -16.74
C PHE A 4 5.27 -25.65 -17.12
N SER A 5 4.17 -26.04 -16.49
CA SER A 5 2.86 -25.42 -16.71
C SER A 5 2.26 -24.97 -15.38
N LEU A 6 1.18 -24.21 -15.43
CA LEU A 6 0.47 -23.76 -14.24
C LEU A 6 0.20 -24.93 -13.27
N SER A 7 0.34 -24.69 -11.96
CA SER A 7 0.14 -25.76 -10.98
C SER A 7 -1.29 -26.33 -11.04
N ARG A 8 -1.46 -27.59 -10.64
CA ARG A 8 -2.77 -28.26 -10.67
C ARG A 8 -3.83 -27.47 -9.89
N PHE A 9 -3.45 -26.90 -8.76
CA PHE A 9 -4.34 -26.07 -7.93
C PHE A 9 -4.89 -24.88 -8.72
N TRP A 10 -4.02 -24.12 -9.40
CA TRP A 10 -4.45 -22.96 -10.16
C TRP A 10 -5.25 -23.32 -11.42
N LYS A 11 -4.93 -24.44 -12.08
CA LYS A 11 -5.75 -24.93 -13.21
C LYS A 11 -7.18 -25.28 -12.76
N ILE A 12 -7.32 -25.93 -11.60
CA ILE A 12 -8.62 -26.24 -11.00
C ILE A 12 -9.33 -24.96 -10.58
N PHE A 13 -8.61 -24.00 -9.99
CA PHE A 13 -9.16 -22.71 -9.59
C PHE A 13 -9.77 -21.96 -10.78
N PHE A 14 -9.06 -21.83 -11.90
CA PHE A 14 -9.61 -21.19 -13.11
C PHE A 14 -10.76 -22.00 -13.74
N LEU A 15 -10.68 -23.34 -13.70
CA LEU A 15 -11.74 -24.21 -14.20
C LEU A 15 -13.06 -24.04 -13.42
N ILE A 16 -13.00 -23.76 -12.12
CA ILE A 16 -14.19 -23.56 -11.28
C ILE A 16 -14.66 -22.10 -11.33
N LEU A 17 -13.75 -21.13 -11.21
CA LEU A 17 -14.10 -19.72 -11.09
C LEU A 17 -14.67 -19.14 -12.38
N SER A 18 -14.08 -19.49 -13.54
CA SER A 18 -14.50 -18.91 -14.82
C SER A 18 -15.93 -19.28 -15.21
N PRO A 19 -16.42 -20.54 -15.10
CA PRO A 19 -17.83 -20.86 -15.34
C PRO A 19 -18.81 -20.11 -14.42
N ILE A 20 -18.45 -19.92 -13.15
CA ILE A 20 -19.26 -19.13 -12.19
C ILE A 20 -19.34 -17.68 -12.66
N GLY A 21 -18.19 -17.08 -13.03
CA GLY A 21 -18.12 -15.72 -13.55
C GLY A 21 -18.91 -15.54 -14.85
N VAL A 22 -18.79 -16.48 -15.79
CA VAL A 22 -19.56 -16.48 -17.03
C VAL A 22 -21.06 -16.55 -16.74
N THR A 23 -21.48 -17.47 -15.88
CA THR A 23 -22.89 -17.62 -15.49
C THR A 23 -23.44 -16.34 -14.84
N ALA A 24 -22.67 -15.73 -13.94
CA ALA A 24 -23.05 -14.48 -13.28
C ALA A 24 -23.20 -13.32 -14.28
N LEU A 25 -22.23 -13.16 -15.19
CA LEU A 25 -22.29 -12.13 -16.23
C LEU A 25 -23.44 -12.38 -17.22
N SER A 26 -23.72 -13.64 -17.57
CA SER A 26 -24.87 -13.99 -18.40
C SER A 26 -26.20 -13.65 -17.70
N ILE A 27 -26.37 -14.00 -16.42
CA ILE A 27 -27.57 -13.63 -15.65
C ILE A 27 -27.70 -12.10 -15.57
N PHE A 28 -26.59 -11.38 -15.40
CA PHE A 28 -26.59 -9.92 -15.37
C PHE A 28 -27.07 -9.32 -16.69
N ILE A 29 -26.60 -9.84 -17.85
CA ILE A 29 -27.10 -9.43 -19.17
C ILE A 29 -28.62 -9.60 -19.27
N PHE A 30 -29.18 -10.71 -18.78
CA PHE A 30 -30.63 -10.96 -18.80
C PHE A 30 -31.44 -10.01 -17.89
N ARG A 31 -30.81 -9.31 -16.96
CA ARG A 31 -31.47 -8.36 -16.05
C ARG A 31 -31.39 -6.90 -16.51
N ILE A 32 -30.66 -6.61 -17.59
CA ILE A 32 -30.56 -5.26 -18.14
C ILE A 32 -31.91 -4.82 -18.71
N ASP A 33 -32.41 -3.66 -18.28
CA ASP A 33 -33.66 -3.10 -18.81
C ASP A 33 -33.34 -2.17 -19.98
N PHE A 34 -33.52 -2.69 -21.19
CA PHE A 34 -33.24 -1.96 -22.43
C PHE A 34 -34.05 -0.67 -22.62
N LYS A 35 -35.14 -0.47 -21.86
CA LYS A 35 -35.95 0.76 -21.93
C LYS A 35 -35.56 1.81 -20.91
N ASN A 36 -35.02 1.39 -19.76
CA ASN A 36 -34.82 2.28 -18.60
C ASN A 36 -33.34 2.58 -18.31
N ASP A 37 -32.43 1.73 -18.80
CA ASP A 37 -30.99 1.99 -18.69
C ASP A 37 -30.53 3.01 -19.72
N SER A 38 -29.66 3.92 -19.30
CA SER A 38 -29.17 5.01 -20.14
C SER A 38 -28.30 4.55 -21.31
N ASN A 39 -27.62 3.40 -21.21
CA ASN A 39 -26.79 2.81 -22.28
C ASN A 39 -26.70 1.26 -22.22
N PRO A 40 -27.78 0.51 -22.51
CA PRO A 40 -27.83 -0.94 -22.30
C PRO A 40 -26.87 -1.72 -23.21
N TYR A 41 -26.64 -1.27 -24.45
CA TYR A 41 -25.71 -1.93 -25.38
C TYR A 41 -24.25 -1.88 -24.94
N LEU A 42 -23.84 -0.79 -24.27
CA LEU A 42 -22.49 -0.66 -23.73
C LEU A 42 -22.28 -1.65 -22.57
N LEU A 43 -23.27 -1.77 -21.68
CA LEU A 43 -23.25 -2.74 -20.58
C LEU A 43 -23.19 -4.19 -21.08
N VAL A 44 -23.97 -4.53 -22.11
CA VAL A 44 -23.91 -5.85 -22.75
C VAL A 44 -22.53 -6.08 -23.37
N GLY A 45 -21.97 -5.10 -24.08
CA GLY A 45 -20.62 -5.17 -24.64
C GLY A 45 -19.54 -5.43 -23.59
N PHE A 46 -19.63 -4.75 -22.44
CA PHE A 46 -18.69 -4.96 -21.32
C PHE A 46 -18.80 -6.38 -20.73
N CYS A 47 -20.01 -6.90 -20.57
CA CYS A 47 -20.24 -8.25 -20.07
C CYS A 47 -19.71 -9.31 -21.04
N LEU A 48 -19.94 -9.15 -22.35
CA LEU A 48 -19.40 -10.05 -23.38
C LEU A 48 -17.87 -10.02 -23.41
N ALA A 49 -17.26 -8.85 -23.28
CA ALA A 49 -15.80 -8.72 -23.16
C ALA A 49 -15.27 -9.44 -21.91
N GLY A 50 -15.95 -9.29 -20.76
CA GLY A 50 -15.62 -10.02 -19.53
C GLY A 50 -15.68 -11.54 -19.68
N ILE A 51 -16.74 -12.05 -20.33
CA ILE A 51 -16.89 -13.48 -20.64
C ILE A 51 -15.74 -13.96 -21.55
N ALA A 52 -15.41 -13.21 -22.60
CA ALA A 52 -14.31 -13.54 -23.50
C ALA A 52 -12.97 -13.61 -22.75
N ILE A 53 -12.71 -12.67 -21.85
CA ILE A 53 -11.49 -12.66 -21.01
C ILE A 53 -11.42 -13.91 -20.11
N LEU A 54 -12.54 -14.29 -19.47
CA LEU A 54 -12.58 -15.48 -18.61
C LEU A 54 -12.32 -16.78 -19.38
N ILE A 55 -12.84 -16.88 -20.62
CA ILE A 55 -12.59 -18.01 -21.51
C ILE A 55 -11.11 -18.04 -21.91
N LEU A 56 -10.57 -16.90 -22.36
CA LEU A 56 -9.16 -16.81 -22.75
C LEU A 56 -8.23 -17.14 -21.56
N ALA A 57 -8.60 -16.76 -20.34
CA ALA A 57 -7.84 -17.11 -19.13
C ALA A 57 -7.81 -18.62 -18.87
N ILE A 58 -8.92 -19.35 -19.08
CA ILE A 58 -8.93 -20.82 -18.99
C ILE A 58 -8.00 -21.43 -20.03
N ILE A 59 -8.13 -20.98 -21.28
CA ILE A 59 -7.31 -21.55 -22.37
C ILE A 59 -5.82 -21.27 -22.06
N ASP A 60 -5.46 -20.06 -21.62
CA ASP A 60 -4.08 -19.71 -21.28
C ASP A 60 -3.57 -20.50 -20.06
N ALA A 61 -4.42 -20.76 -19.06
CA ALA A 61 -4.07 -21.58 -17.90
C ALA A 61 -3.73 -23.05 -18.27
N TYR A 62 -4.34 -23.59 -19.32
CA TYR A 62 -4.11 -24.97 -19.77
C TYR A 62 -3.01 -25.11 -20.82
N TYR A 63 -2.95 -24.18 -21.77
CA TYR A 63 -1.97 -24.20 -22.87
C TYR A 63 -0.68 -23.43 -22.55
N GLY A 64 -0.72 -22.56 -21.54
CA GLY A 64 0.41 -21.80 -21.05
C GLY A 64 1.49 -22.70 -20.47
N LYS A 65 2.69 -22.65 -21.05
CA LYS A 65 3.85 -23.39 -20.56
C LYS A 65 5.15 -22.62 -20.75
N PHE A 66 6.07 -22.88 -19.84
CA PHE A 66 7.47 -22.51 -19.91
C PHE A 66 8.27 -23.77 -20.20
N VAL A 67 9.21 -23.70 -21.12
CA VAL A 67 9.95 -24.86 -21.58
C VAL A 67 11.43 -24.56 -21.57
N ILE A 68 12.20 -25.49 -21.01
CA ILE A 68 13.65 -25.54 -21.07
C ILE A 68 14.03 -26.59 -22.11
N ALA A 69 14.47 -26.13 -23.28
CA ALA A 69 15.00 -26.94 -24.36
C ALA A 69 16.52 -27.08 -24.22
N GLU A 70 17.17 -27.75 -25.18
CA GLU A 70 18.62 -27.98 -25.16
C GLU A 70 19.43 -26.72 -25.48
N ASP A 71 18.89 -25.85 -26.33
CA ASP A 71 19.54 -24.65 -26.87
C ASP A 71 18.82 -23.34 -26.49
N LYS A 72 17.59 -23.43 -25.99
CA LYS A 72 16.76 -22.26 -25.65
C LYS A 72 15.76 -22.49 -24.54
N VAL A 73 15.31 -21.39 -23.94
CA VAL A 73 14.15 -21.33 -23.07
C VAL A 73 13.04 -20.52 -23.75
N TYR A 74 11.79 -20.93 -23.59
CA TYR A 74 10.68 -20.19 -24.16
C TYR A 74 9.39 -20.32 -23.35
N THR A 75 8.58 -19.27 -23.40
CA THR A 75 7.20 -19.27 -22.92
C THR A 75 6.26 -19.40 -24.10
N LYS A 76 5.34 -20.34 -24.01
CA LYS A 76 4.23 -20.52 -24.94
C LYS A 76 2.93 -20.15 -24.23
N GLY A 77 2.18 -19.20 -24.78
CA GLY A 77 0.91 -18.73 -24.24
C GLY A 77 0.04 -18.13 -25.34
N ILE A 78 -1.19 -17.75 -25.01
CA ILE A 78 -2.12 -17.16 -25.99
C ILE A 78 -1.74 -15.72 -26.28
N PHE A 79 -1.38 -14.98 -25.24
CA PHE A 79 -1.10 -13.54 -25.34
C PHE A 79 0.37 -13.20 -25.52
N ASN A 80 1.27 -14.10 -25.08
CA ASN A 80 2.68 -13.80 -25.01
C ASN A 80 3.49 -15.05 -25.32
N ASN A 81 4.23 -15.00 -26.44
CA ASN A 81 5.20 -16.01 -26.82
C ASN A 81 6.57 -15.34 -26.85
N LYS A 82 7.53 -15.90 -26.11
CA LYS A 82 8.89 -15.37 -26.02
C LYS A 82 9.86 -16.53 -26.02
N GLU A 83 10.98 -16.34 -26.68
CA GLU A 83 12.11 -17.28 -26.69
C GLU A 83 13.40 -16.51 -26.43
N LEU A 84 14.32 -17.17 -25.73
CA LEU A 84 15.67 -16.74 -25.47
C LEU A 84 16.59 -17.95 -25.65
N TYR A 85 17.65 -17.80 -26.41
CA TYR A 85 18.69 -18.82 -26.49
C TYR A 85 19.51 -18.84 -25.20
N LEU A 86 20.10 -20.00 -24.87
CA LEU A 86 20.81 -20.18 -23.61
C LEU A 86 22.06 -19.29 -23.47
N ASP A 87 22.68 -18.91 -24.58
CA ASP A 87 23.81 -17.98 -24.67
C ASP A 87 23.38 -16.50 -24.56
N GLU A 88 22.12 -16.19 -24.86
CA GLU A 88 21.55 -14.85 -24.72
C GLU A 88 21.16 -14.51 -23.27
N ILE A 89 21.16 -15.50 -22.36
CA ILE A 89 20.77 -15.32 -20.95
C ILE A 89 21.94 -14.71 -20.15
N SER A 90 21.66 -13.59 -19.48
CA SER A 90 22.64 -12.91 -18.63
C SER A 90 22.68 -13.44 -17.19
N GLY A 91 21.53 -13.90 -16.72
CA GLY A 91 21.30 -14.32 -15.36
C GLY A 91 19.81 -14.31 -15.04
N TYR A 92 19.48 -14.52 -13.76
CA TYR A 92 18.11 -14.49 -13.28
C TYR A 92 17.94 -13.64 -12.03
N ARG A 93 16.73 -13.15 -11.82
CA ARG A 93 16.26 -12.49 -10.60
C ARG A 93 15.07 -13.25 -10.02
N GLU A 94 14.94 -13.17 -8.70
CA GLU A 94 13.84 -13.79 -7.99
C GLU A 94 13.02 -12.71 -7.29
N GLU A 95 11.83 -12.43 -7.84
CA GLU A 95 10.82 -11.57 -7.23
C GLU A 95 9.72 -12.42 -6.58
N ASN A 96 9.00 -11.87 -5.59
CA ASN A 96 7.96 -12.59 -4.83
C ASN A 96 6.93 -13.37 -5.68
N LYS A 97 6.60 -12.90 -6.89
CA LYS A 97 5.60 -13.52 -7.77
C LYS A 97 6.16 -14.03 -9.10
N HIS A 98 7.43 -13.72 -9.40
CA HIS A 98 8.02 -14.03 -10.69
C HIS A 98 9.50 -14.38 -10.57
N ILE A 99 9.92 -15.34 -11.37
CA ILE A 99 11.32 -15.55 -11.72
C ILE A 99 11.56 -14.80 -13.03
N ILE A 100 12.51 -13.89 -13.05
CA ILE A 100 12.82 -13.09 -14.23
C ILE A 100 14.16 -13.58 -14.81
N ILE A 101 14.13 -14.03 -16.05
CA ILE A 101 15.33 -14.34 -16.82
C ILE A 101 15.68 -13.09 -17.62
N GLU A 102 16.83 -12.49 -17.31
CA GLU A 102 17.36 -11.33 -18.01
C GLU A 102 18.25 -11.76 -19.19
N THR A 103 18.36 -10.87 -20.17
CA THR A 103 19.11 -11.12 -21.40
C THR A 103 20.14 -10.02 -21.62
N ASN A 104 21.30 -10.41 -22.16
CA ASN A 104 22.34 -9.47 -22.59
C ASN A 104 22.07 -8.89 -23.99
N ALA A 105 21.12 -9.44 -24.74
CA ALA A 105 20.85 -9.04 -26.12
C ALA A 105 20.00 -7.76 -26.16
N LEU A 106 20.55 -6.71 -26.78
CA LEU A 106 19.95 -5.36 -26.90
C LEU A 106 18.50 -5.33 -27.43
N ASN A 107 18.10 -6.31 -28.24
CA ASN A 107 16.78 -6.37 -28.88
C ASN A 107 15.84 -7.47 -28.34
N ARG A 108 16.25 -8.23 -27.33
CA ARG A 108 15.43 -9.29 -26.74
C ARG A 108 14.78 -8.83 -25.44
N LYS A 109 13.54 -9.26 -25.20
CA LYS A 109 12.83 -8.95 -23.96
C LYS A 109 13.04 -10.06 -22.95
N GLN A 110 13.24 -9.67 -21.69
CA GLN A 110 13.24 -10.59 -20.54
C GLN A 110 12.03 -11.53 -20.54
N ILE A 111 12.25 -12.74 -20.03
CA ILE A 111 11.20 -13.73 -19.79
C ILE A 111 10.81 -13.66 -18.31
N LYS A 112 9.53 -13.48 -18.04
CA LYS A 112 8.97 -13.50 -16.68
C LYS A 112 8.18 -14.78 -16.51
N ILE A 113 8.55 -15.59 -15.53
CA ILE A 113 7.93 -16.87 -15.21
C ILE A 113 7.18 -16.68 -13.90
N SER A 114 5.90 -17.00 -13.86
CA SER A 114 5.13 -16.89 -12.61
C SER A 114 5.51 -17.99 -11.63
N THR A 115 5.60 -17.65 -10.33
CA THR A 115 5.80 -18.64 -9.26
C THR A 115 4.60 -19.58 -9.07
N TYR A 116 3.48 -19.33 -9.74
CA TYR A 116 2.31 -20.21 -9.77
C TYR A 116 2.44 -21.42 -10.68
N TYR A 117 3.54 -21.52 -11.44
CA TYR A 117 3.85 -22.72 -12.21
C TYR A 117 4.13 -23.89 -11.27
N GLY A 118 3.78 -25.10 -11.69
CA GLY A 118 4.17 -26.31 -10.98
C GLY A 118 5.68 -26.48 -11.03
N ASN A 119 6.26 -26.99 -9.94
CA ASN A 119 7.69 -27.32 -9.83
C ASN A 119 8.62 -26.13 -10.14
N THR A 120 8.25 -24.92 -9.72
CA THR A 120 9.11 -23.73 -9.84
C THR A 120 10.45 -23.86 -9.13
N GLY A 121 10.53 -24.71 -8.09
CA GLY A 121 11.79 -25.07 -7.45
C GLY A 121 12.80 -25.71 -8.42
N ASP A 122 12.33 -26.54 -9.37
CA ASP A 122 13.21 -27.17 -10.36
C ASP A 122 13.74 -26.14 -11.36
N ILE A 123 12.90 -25.16 -11.74
CA ILE A 123 13.32 -24.03 -12.59
C ILE A 123 14.41 -23.22 -11.88
N LEU A 124 14.21 -22.91 -10.59
CA LEU A 124 15.19 -22.16 -9.79
C LEU A 124 16.50 -22.95 -9.62
N LEU A 125 16.42 -24.26 -9.38
CA LEU A 125 17.60 -25.12 -9.24
C LEU A 125 18.38 -25.21 -10.56
N TRP A 126 17.68 -25.35 -11.68
CA TRP A 126 18.30 -25.30 -13.00
C TRP A 126 18.97 -23.94 -13.26
N LEU A 127 18.25 -22.84 -13.00
CA LEU A 127 18.79 -21.49 -13.16
C LEU A 127 20.01 -21.24 -12.26
N SER A 128 19.98 -21.65 -11.00
CA SER A 128 21.08 -21.45 -10.06
C SER A 128 22.32 -22.27 -10.39
N TYR A 129 22.14 -23.41 -11.08
CA TYR A 129 23.26 -24.25 -11.51
C TYR A 129 23.98 -23.69 -12.74
N TYR A 130 23.24 -23.14 -13.72
CA TYR A 130 23.81 -22.68 -15.00
C TYR A 130 24.05 -21.17 -15.09
N TYR A 131 23.34 -20.37 -14.29
CA TYR A 131 23.34 -18.92 -14.41
C TYR A 131 23.51 -18.23 -13.06
N LYS A 132 24.06 -17.02 -13.11
CA LYS A 132 24.24 -16.19 -11.92
C LYS A 132 22.92 -15.59 -11.44
N ASN A 133 22.79 -15.49 -10.13
CA ASN A 133 21.73 -14.74 -9.48
C ASN A 133 22.09 -13.25 -9.49
N LEU A 134 21.38 -12.48 -10.31
CA LEU A 134 21.64 -11.05 -10.52
C LEU A 134 21.21 -10.18 -9.33
N ASP A 135 20.39 -10.69 -8.41
CA ASP A 135 20.05 -9.98 -7.17
C ASP A 135 21.17 -10.14 -6.13
N ALA A 136 21.73 -11.34 -6.00
CA ALA A 136 22.88 -11.57 -5.12
C ALA A 136 24.11 -10.78 -5.58
N GLU A 137 24.41 -10.82 -6.89
CA GLU A 137 25.51 -10.02 -7.48
C GLU A 137 25.28 -8.51 -7.28
N LEU A 138 24.05 -8.03 -7.43
CA LEU A 138 23.74 -6.62 -7.20
C LEU A 138 24.00 -6.22 -5.75
N ILE A 139 23.62 -7.05 -4.78
CA ILE A 139 23.88 -6.77 -3.35
C ILE A 139 25.39 -6.68 -3.10
N ASP A 140 26.19 -7.58 -3.67
CA ASP A 140 27.64 -7.55 -3.50
C ASP A 140 28.26 -6.30 -4.15
N ILE A 141 27.83 -5.94 -5.37
CA ILE A 141 28.26 -4.71 -6.06
C ILE A 141 27.90 -3.47 -5.23
N GLU A 142 26.64 -3.34 -4.79
CA GLU A 142 26.20 -2.20 -3.99
C GLU A 142 26.96 -2.10 -2.66
N LYS A 143 27.27 -3.25 -2.03
CA LYS A 143 28.07 -3.28 -0.82
C LYS A 143 29.50 -2.79 -1.09
N GLU A 144 30.14 -3.25 -2.16
CA GLU A 144 31.46 -2.75 -2.56
C GLU A 144 31.42 -1.25 -2.90
N GLU A 145 30.38 -0.77 -3.58
CA GLU A 145 30.18 0.65 -3.85
C GLU A 145 30.08 1.47 -2.56
N ILE A 146 29.31 1.00 -1.57
CA ILE A 146 29.18 1.64 -0.26
C ILE A 146 30.53 1.67 0.47
N LEU A 147 31.25 0.54 0.49
CA LEU A 147 32.55 0.41 1.16
C LEU A 147 33.65 1.24 0.48
N ASN A 148 33.58 1.45 -0.82
CA ASN A 148 34.52 2.27 -1.57
C ASN A 148 34.16 3.76 -1.60
N ASN A 149 32.94 4.13 -1.20
CA ASN A 149 32.50 5.53 -1.25
C ASN A 149 32.98 6.35 -0.05
N PRO A 150 33.90 7.34 -0.25
CA PRO A 150 34.43 8.17 0.83
C PRO A 150 33.41 9.11 1.45
N HIS A 151 32.21 9.26 0.87
CA HIS A 151 31.13 10.04 1.46
C HIS A 151 30.63 9.45 2.79
N PHE A 152 30.72 8.13 2.97
CA PHE A 152 30.14 7.45 4.11
C PHE A 152 31.08 7.31 5.31
N GLY A 153 32.41 7.44 5.13
CA GLY A 153 33.43 7.34 6.18
C GLY A 153 34.84 7.48 5.62
N TRP A 154 35.84 7.67 6.49
CA TRP A 154 37.23 7.88 6.04
C TRP A 154 37.92 6.55 5.71
N THR A 155 37.67 5.51 6.51
CA THR A 155 38.22 4.17 6.29
C THR A 155 37.13 3.18 5.84
N GLU A 156 37.54 2.06 5.24
CA GLU A 156 36.61 0.98 4.85
C GLU A 156 35.91 0.37 6.08
N GLU A 157 36.65 0.17 7.18
CA GLU A 157 36.12 -0.35 8.44
C GLU A 157 35.03 0.57 9.02
N GLU A 158 35.24 1.89 9.00
CA GLU A 158 34.23 2.86 9.45
C GLU A 158 32.97 2.80 8.57
N ARG A 159 33.11 2.69 7.25
CA ARG A 159 31.98 2.58 6.31
C ARG A 159 31.21 1.28 6.54
N ALA A 160 31.91 0.16 6.76
CA ALA A 160 31.29 -1.12 7.07
C ALA A 160 30.50 -1.09 8.38
N GLN A 161 31.08 -0.51 9.45
CA GLN A 161 30.41 -0.34 10.73
C GLN A 161 29.17 0.55 10.61
N LYS A 162 29.26 1.65 9.85
CA LYS A 162 28.15 2.57 9.62
C LYS A 162 27.02 1.91 8.83
N LEU A 163 27.34 1.09 7.83
CA LEU A 163 26.36 0.29 7.08
C LEU A 163 25.65 -0.69 8.01
N HIS A 164 26.40 -1.43 8.83
CA HIS A 164 25.82 -2.37 9.79
C HIS A 164 24.90 -1.67 10.81
N LEU A 165 25.31 -0.50 11.30
CA LEU A 165 24.48 0.33 12.18
C LEU A 165 23.20 0.78 11.48
N ALA A 166 23.29 1.27 10.24
CA ALA A 166 22.14 1.68 9.44
C ALA A 166 21.16 0.51 9.23
N GLN A 167 21.65 -0.68 8.89
CA GLN A 167 20.84 -1.88 8.73
C GLN A 167 20.14 -2.29 10.04
N SER A 168 20.86 -2.24 11.16
CA SER A 168 20.32 -2.59 12.47
C SER A 168 19.22 -1.62 12.89
N ILE A 169 19.46 -0.31 12.80
CA ILE A 169 18.49 0.74 13.14
C ILE A 169 17.26 0.64 12.22
N SER A 170 17.46 0.46 10.92
CA SER A 170 16.37 0.34 9.96
C SER A 170 15.48 -0.88 10.26
N THR A 171 16.10 -2.01 10.59
CA THR A 171 15.36 -3.24 10.96
C THR A 171 14.54 -3.02 12.22
N ILE A 172 15.15 -2.47 13.28
CA ILE A 172 14.46 -2.20 14.55
C ILE A 172 13.28 -1.25 14.33
N LEU A 173 13.48 -0.14 13.62
CA LEU A 173 12.41 0.84 13.39
C LEU A 173 11.29 0.30 12.51
N ASN A 174 11.60 -0.51 11.49
CA ASN A 174 10.56 -1.16 10.69
C ASN A 174 9.72 -2.11 11.54
N ILE A 175 10.34 -2.91 12.41
CA ILE A 175 9.63 -3.80 13.34
C ILE A 175 8.78 -2.98 14.32
N VAL A 176 9.36 -1.96 14.95
CA VAL A 176 8.64 -1.11 15.92
C VAL A 176 7.49 -0.36 15.25
N GLY A 177 7.72 0.25 14.09
CA GLY A 177 6.69 0.92 13.30
C GLY A 177 5.57 -0.03 12.87
N PHE A 178 5.91 -1.25 12.48
CA PHE A 178 4.93 -2.28 12.17
C PHE A 178 4.08 -2.66 13.38
N ILE A 179 4.72 -2.96 14.52
CA ILE A 179 4.03 -3.34 15.76
C ILE A 179 3.13 -2.20 16.22
N VAL A 180 3.63 -0.97 16.31
CA VAL A 180 2.85 0.19 16.77
C VAL A 180 1.69 0.46 15.82
N GLY A 181 1.91 0.42 14.51
CA GLY A 181 0.87 0.59 13.51
C GLY A 181 -0.23 -0.46 13.66
N VAL A 182 0.12 -1.74 13.54
CA VAL A 182 -0.85 -2.86 13.61
C VAL A 182 -1.59 -2.85 14.96
N TRP A 183 -0.89 -2.61 16.06
CA TRP A 183 -1.51 -2.54 17.38
C TRP A 183 -2.52 -1.38 17.44
N LEU A 184 -2.14 -0.18 17.00
CA LEU A 184 -3.04 0.98 16.99
C LEU A 184 -4.26 0.76 16.07
N LEU A 185 -4.10 0.02 14.97
CA LEU A 185 -5.19 -0.25 14.03
C LEU A 185 -6.24 -1.22 14.59
N PHE A 186 -5.81 -2.34 15.19
CA PHE A 186 -6.71 -3.42 15.62
C PHE A 186 -7.12 -3.36 17.09
N TYR A 187 -6.25 -2.85 17.96
CA TYR A 187 -6.50 -2.79 19.40
C TYR A 187 -5.88 -1.52 20.01
N PRO A 188 -6.50 -0.34 19.84
CA PRO A 188 -5.94 0.97 20.23
C PRO A 188 -5.92 1.20 21.76
N LYS A 189 -5.36 0.26 22.53
CA LYS A 189 -5.20 0.30 23.99
C LYS A 189 -3.79 -0.21 24.36
N PRO A 190 -3.00 0.57 25.13
CA PRO A 190 -3.29 1.91 25.66
C PRO A 190 -3.26 2.98 24.55
N TYR A 191 -4.31 3.80 24.47
CA TYR A 191 -4.53 4.69 23.32
C TYR A 191 -3.45 5.77 23.16
N GLN A 192 -3.21 6.56 24.22
CA GLN A 192 -2.28 7.70 24.13
C GLN A 192 -0.84 7.30 23.79
N PRO A 193 -0.20 6.30 24.44
CA PRO A 193 1.15 5.89 24.08
C PRO A 193 1.28 5.41 22.63
N LEU A 194 0.29 4.65 22.13
CA LEU A 194 0.30 4.18 20.74
C LEU A 194 0.15 5.33 19.74
N MET A 195 -0.73 6.30 20.02
CA MET A 195 -0.88 7.50 19.19
C MET A 195 0.39 8.34 19.16
N PHE A 196 1.03 8.58 20.31
CA PHE A 196 2.31 9.28 20.35
C PHE A 196 3.44 8.49 19.68
N GLY A 197 3.43 7.16 19.78
CA GLY A 197 4.35 6.29 19.04
C GLY A 197 4.20 6.45 17.53
N ALA A 198 2.96 6.33 17.01
CA ALA A 198 2.66 6.49 15.59
C ALA A 198 2.96 7.90 15.08
N LEU A 199 2.86 8.91 15.94
CA LEU A 199 3.30 10.27 15.66
C LEU A 199 4.82 10.39 15.62
N LEU A 200 5.57 9.86 16.59
CA LEU A 200 7.01 10.11 16.69
C LEU A 200 7.86 9.26 15.74
N ILE A 201 7.45 8.02 15.45
CA ILE A 201 8.25 7.10 14.63
C ILE A 201 8.57 7.67 13.24
N PRO A 202 7.61 8.21 12.45
CA PRO A 202 7.92 8.81 11.16
C PRO A 202 8.89 10.01 11.26
N LEU A 203 8.78 10.86 12.30
CA LEU A 203 9.73 11.95 12.52
C LEU A 203 11.15 11.44 12.80
N LEU A 204 11.27 10.39 13.62
CA LEU A 204 12.55 9.74 13.90
C LEU A 204 13.15 9.14 12.63
N VAL A 205 12.34 8.49 11.81
CA VAL A 205 12.75 7.94 10.50
C VAL A 205 13.31 9.04 9.60
N ILE A 206 12.61 10.17 9.48
CA ILE A 206 13.05 11.33 8.69
C ILE A 206 14.40 11.87 9.20
N GLY A 207 14.55 12.00 10.52
CA GLY A 207 15.82 12.42 11.13
C GLY A 207 16.97 11.44 10.88
N ILE A 208 16.69 10.14 10.92
CA ILE A 208 17.68 9.08 10.71
C ILE A 208 18.13 9.02 9.24
N ILE A 209 17.20 9.12 8.29
CA ILE A 209 17.55 9.20 6.86
C ILE A 209 18.51 10.36 6.61
N LYS A 210 18.24 11.52 7.23
CA LYS A 210 19.10 12.70 7.13
C LYS A 210 20.47 12.48 7.76
N TYR A 211 20.52 11.84 8.92
CA TYR A 211 21.75 11.53 9.63
C TYR A 211 22.67 10.61 8.82
N PHE A 212 22.10 9.61 8.15
CA PHE A 212 22.84 8.63 7.34
C PHE A 212 23.18 9.12 5.92
N LYS A 213 22.77 10.33 5.53
CA LYS A 213 23.20 11.05 4.30
C LYS A 213 23.14 10.20 3.02
N GLY A 214 22.04 9.49 2.79
CA GLY A 214 21.84 8.67 1.59
C GLY A 214 22.21 7.19 1.74
N LEU A 215 22.80 6.78 2.87
CA LEU A 215 23.05 5.35 3.14
C LEU A 215 21.76 4.56 3.42
N ILE A 216 20.67 5.24 3.82
CA ILE A 216 19.33 4.66 3.97
C ILE A 216 18.43 5.24 2.88
N LYS A 217 17.75 4.37 2.14
CA LYS A 217 16.89 4.75 1.01
C LYS A 217 15.42 4.44 1.27
N LEU A 218 14.52 5.26 0.70
CA LEU A 218 13.06 5.11 0.84
C LEU A 218 12.40 4.33 -0.31
N ASN A 219 13.12 4.12 -1.41
CA ASN A 219 12.58 3.51 -2.62
C ASN A 219 13.63 2.59 -3.25
N GLU A 220 14.01 1.56 -2.51
CA GLU A 220 14.98 0.57 -2.95
C GLU A 220 14.29 -0.77 -3.20
N LYS A 221 14.85 -1.58 -4.10
CA LYS A 221 14.35 -2.93 -4.35
C LYS A 221 14.42 -3.78 -3.08
N GLU A 222 13.53 -4.78 -2.96
CA GLU A 222 13.47 -5.68 -1.79
C GLU A 222 14.81 -6.40 -1.50
N LYS A 223 15.68 -6.54 -2.51
CA LYS A 223 16.99 -7.20 -2.44
C LYS A 223 18.11 -6.21 -2.79
N SER A 224 18.44 -5.32 -1.84
CA SER A 224 19.51 -4.34 -1.97
C SER A 224 20.39 -4.32 -0.72
N ALA A 225 21.66 -3.93 -0.88
CA ALA A 225 22.57 -3.70 0.23
C ALA A 225 22.18 -2.45 1.05
N TYR A 226 21.48 -1.49 0.43
CA TYR A 226 21.00 -0.28 1.09
C TYR A 226 19.80 -0.61 2.00
N PRO A 227 19.88 -0.33 3.31
CA PRO A 227 18.74 -0.49 4.19
C PRO A 227 17.60 0.48 3.86
N SER A 228 16.37 0.02 4.11
CA SER A 228 15.15 0.80 3.89
C SER A 228 14.37 1.07 5.18
N LEU A 229 13.75 2.25 5.27
CA LEU A 229 12.84 2.67 6.34
C LEU A 229 11.40 2.90 5.86
N THR A 230 11.07 2.43 4.66
CA THR A 230 9.77 2.68 4.02
C THR A 230 8.60 2.20 4.88
N LEU A 231 8.72 1.02 5.51
CA LEU A 231 7.66 0.46 6.35
C LEU A 231 7.43 1.28 7.61
N ALA A 232 8.51 1.66 8.32
CA ALA A 232 8.45 2.51 9.52
C ALA A 232 7.90 3.91 9.24
N LEU A 233 8.08 4.43 8.02
CA LEU A 233 7.55 5.72 7.60
C LEU A 233 6.05 5.63 7.25
N ILE A 234 5.69 4.73 6.34
CA ILE A 234 4.37 4.72 5.69
C ILE A 234 3.30 4.15 6.62
N LEU A 235 3.56 3.02 7.27
CA LEU A 235 2.50 2.29 7.97
C LEU A 235 1.97 3.06 9.19
N PRO A 236 2.81 3.60 10.11
CA PRO A 236 2.33 4.45 11.19
C PRO A 236 1.65 5.73 10.70
N ALA A 237 2.18 6.36 9.64
CA ALA A 237 1.61 7.57 9.06
C ALA A 237 0.18 7.36 8.54
N LEU A 238 -0.04 6.29 7.78
CA LEU A 238 -1.37 5.93 7.27
C LEU A 238 -2.34 5.63 8.42
N ILE A 239 -1.89 4.88 9.42
CA ILE A 239 -2.75 4.48 10.54
C ILE A 239 -3.09 5.69 11.40
N LEU A 240 -2.16 6.61 11.62
CA LEU A 240 -2.42 7.87 12.32
C LEU A 240 -3.48 8.72 11.59
N CYS A 241 -3.42 8.77 10.26
CA CYS A 241 -4.44 9.44 9.45
C CYS A 241 -5.82 8.79 9.60
N ILE A 242 -5.89 7.46 9.47
CA ILE A 242 -7.14 6.69 9.63
C ILE A 242 -7.73 6.91 11.02
N ARG A 243 -6.91 6.83 12.07
CA ARG A 243 -7.35 7.06 13.46
C ARG A 243 -7.80 8.50 13.67
N GLY A 244 -7.05 9.48 13.16
CA GLY A 244 -7.45 10.89 13.22
C GLY A 244 -8.86 11.11 12.67
N ILE A 245 -9.13 10.61 11.46
CA ILE A 245 -10.45 10.76 10.81
C ILE A 245 -11.55 9.98 11.53
N SER A 246 -11.23 8.79 12.05
CA SER A 246 -12.23 7.89 12.64
C SER A 246 -12.57 8.25 14.09
N ASP A 247 -11.62 8.78 14.85
CA ASP A 247 -11.76 9.04 16.28
C ASP A 247 -12.30 10.45 16.58
N TYR A 248 -12.16 11.39 15.63
CA TYR A 248 -12.52 12.80 15.83
C TYR A 248 -13.41 13.32 14.70
N ASN A 249 -14.71 13.47 14.96
CA ASN A 249 -15.65 14.08 14.00
C ASN A 249 -15.53 15.60 14.04
N LEU A 250 -14.91 16.19 13.03
CA LEU A 250 -14.65 17.62 12.95
C LEU A 250 -15.83 18.36 12.33
N ILE A 251 -16.21 19.51 12.90
CA ILE A 251 -17.30 20.34 12.36
C ILE A 251 -16.91 20.90 10.99
N ASP A 252 -15.67 21.39 10.85
CA ASP A 252 -15.16 21.93 9.60
C ASP A 252 -13.82 21.26 9.26
N SER A 253 -13.85 20.39 8.25
CA SER A 253 -12.67 19.69 7.76
C SER A 253 -11.76 20.58 6.90
N SER A 254 -12.26 21.70 6.37
CA SER A 254 -11.49 22.58 5.48
C SER A 254 -10.36 23.32 6.21
N SER A 255 -10.59 23.66 7.48
CA SER A 255 -9.63 24.33 8.37
C SER A 255 -8.31 23.55 8.59
N ILE A 256 -8.28 22.24 8.30
CA ILE A 256 -7.12 21.36 8.53
C ILE A 256 -6.20 21.29 7.31
N ILE A 257 -6.74 21.56 6.11
CA ILE A 257 -6.02 21.36 4.84
C ILE A 257 -4.78 22.26 4.78
N LEU A 258 -4.92 23.54 5.12
CA LEU A 258 -3.82 24.50 5.05
C LEU A 258 -2.69 24.17 6.06
N PRO A 259 -2.95 23.99 7.37
CA PRO A 259 -1.92 23.57 8.31
C PRO A 259 -1.24 22.25 7.93
N SER A 260 -2.00 21.28 7.42
CA SER A 260 -1.45 19.99 6.97
C SER A 260 -0.52 20.14 5.78
N SER A 261 -0.88 21.00 4.82
CA SER A 261 -0.06 21.33 3.65
C SER A 261 1.23 22.04 4.05
N ILE A 262 1.17 22.99 4.98
CA ILE A 262 2.35 23.71 5.48
C ILE A 262 3.30 22.73 6.17
N LEU A 263 2.79 21.85 7.03
CA LEU A 263 3.62 20.87 7.74
C LEU A 263 4.23 19.85 6.79
N SER A 264 3.46 19.31 5.83
CA SER A 264 3.97 18.36 4.84
C SER A 264 5.02 18.99 3.91
N LEU A 265 4.80 20.22 3.45
CA LEU A 265 5.80 20.97 2.67
C LEU A 265 7.07 21.22 3.48
N SER A 266 6.93 21.58 4.76
CA SER A 266 8.08 21.82 5.64
C SER A 266 8.93 20.56 5.82
N ILE A 267 8.28 19.40 6.03
CA ILE A 267 8.96 18.09 6.12
C ILE A 267 9.57 17.70 4.77
N LEU A 268 8.85 17.92 3.66
CA LEU A 268 9.35 17.63 2.32
C LEU A 268 10.61 18.46 2.03
N VAL A 269 10.58 19.77 2.25
CA VAL A 269 11.74 20.65 2.07
C VAL A 269 12.90 20.17 2.95
N PHE A 270 12.66 19.81 4.21
CA PHE A 270 13.70 19.27 5.09
C PHE A 270 14.35 17.99 4.54
N LEU A 271 13.56 17.09 3.96
CA LEU A 271 14.03 15.88 3.29
C LEU A 271 14.81 16.20 2.00
N LEU A 272 14.38 17.20 1.22
CA LEU A 272 15.01 17.51 -0.07
C LEU A 272 16.30 18.32 0.07
N VAL A 273 16.42 19.18 1.09
CA VAL A 273 17.63 19.97 1.34
C VAL A 273 18.83 19.05 1.49
N ASN A 274 19.94 19.31 0.80
CA ASN A 274 21.18 18.53 0.87
C ASN A 274 21.10 17.06 0.42
N HIS A 275 19.99 16.60 -0.19
CA HIS A 275 19.94 15.29 -0.84
C HIS A 275 20.34 15.44 -2.31
N LYS A 276 21.59 15.08 -2.63
CA LYS A 276 22.14 15.15 -3.99
C LYS A 276 21.60 14.08 -4.94
N GLU A 277 20.99 13.02 -4.42
CA GLU A 277 20.52 11.87 -5.21
C GLU A 277 19.25 12.13 -6.03
N LEU A 278 18.56 13.24 -5.77
CA LEU A 278 17.43 13.68 -6.60
C LEU A 278 17.95 14.63 -7.68
N GLU A 279 18.78 14.10 -8.59
CA GLU A 279 19.09 14.80 -9.84
C GLU A 279 17.84 14.79 -10.72
N TYR A 280 17.00 15.81 -10.54
CA TYR A 280 15.70 15.99 -11.18
C TYR A 280 15.84 16.19 -12.69
N HIS A 281 15.92 15.10 -13.45
CA HIS A 281 16.11 15.18 -14.90
C HIS A 281 14.97 14.50 -15.68
N LYS A 282 14.02 13.80 -15.02
CA LYS A 282 12.94 13.07 -15.70
C LYS A 282 11.57 13.25 -15.06
N ALA A 283 10.49 13.17 -15.86
CA ALA A 283 9.09 13.22 -15.39
C ALA A 283 8.76 12.16 -14.31
N LYS A 284 9.49 11.04 -14.31
CA LYS A 284 9.40 10.00 -13.28
C LYS A 284 9.77 10.53 -11.89
N ASP A 285 10.70 11.46 -11.79
CA ASP A 285 11.20 12.00 -10.53
C ASP A 285 10.15 12.91 -9.89
N LEU A 286 9.43 13.70 -10.70
CA LEU A 286 8.31 14.53 -10.23
C LEU A 286 7.16 13.67 -9.67
N PHE A 287 6.85 12.55 -10.32
CA PHE A 287 5.82 11.63 -9.85
C PHE A 287 6.19 11.02 -8.48
N VAL A 288 7.45 10.67 -8.27
CA VAL A 288 7.94 10.18 -6.97
C VAL A 288 7.82 11.25 -5.89
N VAL A 289 8.20 12.50 -6.17
CA VAL A 289 8.03 13.62 -5.22
C VAL A 289 6.56 13.83 -4.87
N LEU A 290 5.65 13.74 -5.85
CA LEU A 290 4.22 13.89 -5.62
C LEU A 290 3.66 12.77 -4.73
N ILE A 291 4.11 11.53 -4.91
CA ILE A 291 3.76 10.41 -4.02
C ILE A 291 4.26 10.66 -2.60
N ILE A 292 5.52 11.08 -2.44
CA ILE A 292 6.10 11.39 -1.12
C ILE A 292 5.29 12.51 -0.46
N TYR A 293 4.95 13.58 -1.20
CA TYR A 293 4.12 14.66 -0.71
C TYR A 293 2.74 14.16 -0.24
N ALA A 294 2.08 13.29 -1.01
CA ALA A 294 0.78 12.74 -0.63
C ALA A 294 0.85 11.93 0.68
N ILE A 295 1.91 11.13 0.87
CA ILE A 295 2.15 10.37 2.11
C ILE A 295 2.39 11.34 3.29
N LEU A 296 3.25 12.34 3.10
CA LEU A 296 3.54 13.35 4.13
C LEU A 296 2.31 14.20 4.46
N PHE A 297 1.46 14.51 3.48
CA PHE A 297 0.21 15.22 3.70
C PHE A 297 -0.75 14.39 4.55
N GLY A 298 -0.97 13.12 4.21
CA GLY A 298 -1.80 12.22 5.03
C GLY A 298 -1.28 12.07 6.46
N TYR A 299 0.04 12.00 6.61
CA TYR A 299 0.70 11.98 7.92
C TYR A 299 0.45 13.28 8.71
N SER A 300 0.76 14.44 8.12
CA SER A 300 0.54 15.76 8.74
C SER A 300 -0.93 15.97 9.12
N PHE A 301 -1.85 15.55 8.26
CA PHE A 301 -3.28 15.59 8.50
C PHE A 301 -3.66 14.77 9.73
N GLY A 302 -3.19 13.52 9.81
CA GLY A 302 -3.37 12.66 10.99
C GLY A 302 -2.80 13.28 12.26
N ILE A 303 -1.60 13.88 12.21
CA ILE A 303 -0.98 14.56 13.37
C ILE A 303 -1.87 15.69 13.87
N ILE A 304 -2.29 16.59 12.99
CA ILE A 304 -3.02 17.80 13.38
C ILE A 304 -4.34 17.43 14.06
N ILE A 305 -5.10 16.51 13.48
CA ILE A 305 -6.38 16.06 14.07
C ILE A 305 -6.14 15.36 15.41
N SER A 306 -5.17 14.45 15.44
CA SER A 306 -4.87 13.67 16.65
C SER A 306 -4.41 14.56 17.79
N LEU A 307 -3.49 15.50 17.54
CA LEU A 307 -3.05 16.45 18.55
C LEU A 307 -4.17 17.42 18.95
N ASN A 308 -5.00 17.84 17.98
CA ASN A 308 -6.16 18.69 18.24
C ASN A 308 -7.08 18.06 19.28
N GLY A 309 -7.36 16.76 19.17
CA GLY A 309 -8.22 16.04 20.11
C GLY A 309 -7.52 15.55 21.38
N LEU A 310 -6.30 14.99 21.26
CA LEU A 310 -5.55 14.43 22.41
C LEU A 310 -5.14 15.49 23.43
N LEU A 311 -4.81 16.70 22.97
CA LEU A 311 -4.41 17.81 23.83
C LEU A 311 -5.59 18.69 24.26
N ASP A 312 -6.82 18.34 23.85
CA ASP A 312 -8.01 19.14 24.12
C ASP A 312 -8.49 19.03 25.58
N LYS A 313 -8.18 20.07 26.36
CA LYS A 313 -8.65 20.24 27.74
C LYS A 313 -9.86 21.17 27.86
N SER A 314 -10.49 21.56 26.74
CA SER A 314 -11.66 22.44 26.77
C SER A 314 -12.85 21.77 27.47
N ALA A 315 -13.66 22.59 28.14
CA ALA A 315 -14.90 22.14 28.75
C ALA A 315 -15.92 21.80 27.65
N PRO A 316 -16.56 20.62 27.71
CA PRO A 316 -17.53 20.22 26.70
C PRO A 316 -18.81 21.05 26.75
N GLN A 317 -19.35 21.36 25.57
CA GLN A 317 -20.71 21.85 25.39
C GLN A 317 -21.61 20.70 24.99
N TYR A 318 -22.77 20.58 25.64
CA TYR A 318 -23.71 19.49 25.39
C TYR A 318 -24.89 19.98 24.57
N TYR A 319 -25.22 19.22 23.52
CA TYR A 319 -26.41 19.40 22.71
C TYR A 319 -27.24 18.11 22.71
N SER A 320 -28.53 18.24 22.45
CA SER A 320 -29.41 17.09 22.24
C SER A 320 -29.72 16.98 20.76
N SER A 321 -29.63 15.77 20.21
CA SER A 321 -30.07 15.45 18.85
C SER A 321 -30.91 14.18 18.88
N THR A 322 -31.75 13.97 17.87
CA THR A 322 -32.59 12.77 17.74
C THR A 322 -32.00 11.86 16.67
N ILE A 323 -31.97 10.55 16.93
CA ILE A 323 -31.60 9.57 15.91
C ILE A 323 -32.75 9.49 14.89
N LEU A 324 -32.52 9.93 13.65
CA LEU A 324 -33.51 9.88 12.58
C LEU A 324 -33.59 8.48 11.98
N SER A 325 -32.43 7.89 11.67
CA SER A 325 -32.34 6.59 11.02
C SER A 325 -31.07 5.84 11.38
N LYS A 326 -31.08 4.52 11.13
CA LYS A 326 -29.96 3.61 11.35
C LYS A 326 -29.59 2.96 10.03
N ARG A 327 -28.30 2.94 9.69
CA ARG A 327 -27.81 2.28 8.47
C ARG A 327 -26.64 1.35 8.78
N THR A 328 -26.64 0.19 8.14
CA THR A 328 -25.48 -0.70 8.10
C THR A 328 -24.91 -0.74 6.70
N SER A 329 -23.59 -0.67 6.58
CA SER A 329 -22.89 -0.96 5.32
C SER A 329 -22.11 -2.27 5.50
N SER A 330 -22.48 -3.30 4.74
CA SER A 330 -21.90 -4.64 4.84
C SER A 330 -21.12 -5.00 3.58
N GLY A 331 -19.85 -5.36 3.74
CA GLY A 331 -19.01 -5.96 2.71
C GLY A 331 -18.17 -7.08 3.32
N LYS A 332 -16.84 -6.94 3.32
CA LYS A 332 -15.95 -7.81 4.10
C LYS A 332 -16.06 -7.56 5.62
N TYR A 333 -16.46 -6.35 6.00
CA TYR A 333 -16.74 -5.92 7.37
C TYR A 333 -18.08 -5.18 7.41
N THR A 334 -18.70 -5.11 8.59
CA THR A 334 -19.95 -4.36 8.81
C THR A 334 -19.65 -3.06 9.54
N SER A 335 -19.99 -1.94 8.91
CA SER A 335 -19.95 -0.60 9.51
C SER A 335 -21.36 -0.15 9.90
N TYR A 336 -21.44 0.60 10.99
CA TYR A 336 -22.70 1.02 11.62
C TYR A 336 -22.77 2.54 11.65
N TYR A 337 -23.90 3.08 11.21
CA TYR A 337 -24.11 4.52 11.09
C TYR A 337 -25.45 4.95 11.70
N PHE A 338 -25.45 6.13 12.30
CA PHE A 338 -26.67 6.85 12.66
C PHE A 338 -26.78 8.10 11.80
N GLU A 339 -27.99 8.38 11.32
CA GLU A 339 -28.36 9.70 10.84
C GLU A 339 -28.98 10.45 12.01
N ILE A 340 -28.39 11.58 12.38
CA ILE A 340 -28.85 12.41 13.49
C ILE A 340 -29.44 13.71 12.99
N ASP A 341 -30.46 14.20 13.69
CA ASP A 341 -31.06 15.50 13.40
C ASP A 341 -30.09 16.66 13.72
N THR A 342 -30.42 17.84 13.21
CA THR A 342 -29.68 19.08 13.44
C THR A 342 -29.40 19.33 14.92
N TRP A 343 -28.21 19.86 15.22
CA TRP A 343 -27.80 20.15 16.58
C TRP A 343 -26.76 21.26 16.60
N GLY A 344 -26.84 22.15 17.59
CA GLY A 344 -25.86 23.21 17.78
C GLY A 344 -25.63 24.07 16.53
N LYS A 345 -24.46 23.87 15.88
CA LYS A 345 -24.05 24.60 14.65
C LYS A 345 -24.32 23.83 13.34
N GLN A 346 -24.72 22.56 13.42
CA GLN A 346 -25.06 21.75 12.25
C GLN A 346 -26.52 21.95 11.89
N ASN A 347 -26.77 22.53 10.71
CA ASN A 347 -28.10 22.88 10.21
C ASN A 347 -28.71 21.83 9.27
N GLU A 348 -27.97 20.75 8.99
CA GLU A 348 -28.43 19.64 8.16
C GLU A 348 -28.25 18.32 8.94
N PRO A 349 -29.13 17.33 8.71
CA PRO A 349 -28.92 15.99 9.24
C PRO A 349 -27.57 15.42 8.81
N GLU A 350 -26.88 14.75 9.72
CA GLU A 350 -25.53 14.24 9.49
C GLU A 350 -25.48 12.73 9.74
N GLU A 351 -24.79 12.00 8.85
CA GLU A 351 -24.51 10.58 9.03
C GLU A 351 -23.18 10.40 9.78
N ILE A 352 -23.23 9.71 10.90
CA ILE A 352 -22.07 9.49 11.77
C ILE A 352 -21.77 8.01 11.95
N SER A 353 -20.48 7.68 11.98
CA SER A 353 -20.01 6.32 12.27
C SER A 353 -20.04 6.05 13.76
N ILE A 354 -20.58 4.90 14.16
CA ILE A 354 -20.71 4.52 15.57
C ILE A 354 -20.27 3.07 15.83
N SER A 355 -19.97 2.76 17.08
CA SER A 355 -19.62 1.39 17.46
C SER A 355 -20.83 0.47 17.40
N ARG A 356 -20.60 -0.80 17.09
CA ARG A 356 -21.64 -1.84 17.12
C ARG A 356 -22.44 -1.85 18.43
N GLN A 357 -21.74 -1.69 19.56
CA GLN A 357 -22.38 -1.68 20.88
C GLN A 357 -23.41 -0.54 21.00
N LYS A 358 -23.08 0.68 20.54
CA LYS A 358 -24.04 1.80 20.53
C LYS A 358 -25.16 1.58 19.52
N TYR A 359 -24.83 0.99 18.37
CA TYR A 359 -25.82 0.69 17.34
C TYR A 359 -26.87 -0.27 17.84
N ASP A 360 -26.46 -1.31 18.55
CA ASP A 360 -27.36 -2.34 19.06
C ASP A 360 -28.17 -1.85 20.28
N SER A 361 -27.73 -0.80 20.98
CA SER A 361 -28.39 -0.28 22.19
C SER A 361 -29.36 0.87 21.96
N LEU A 362 -29.26 1.59 20.84
CA LEU A 362 -30.03 2.80 20.58
C LEU A 362 -30.94 2.64 19.36
N GLU A 363 -32.13 3.24 19.41
CA GLU A 363 -33.17 3.11 18.38
C GLU A 363 -33.55 4.46 17.75
N PRO A 364 -34.06 4.48 16.50
CA PRO A 364 -34.57 5.70 15.89
C PRO A 364 -35.68 6.34 16.75
N GLY A 365 -35.68 7.67 16.83
CA GLY A 365 -36.56 8.47 17.69
C GLY A 365 -36.03 8.70 19.10
N GLN A 366 -34.93 8.04 19.51
CA GLN A 366 -34.27 8.33 20.78
C GLN A 366 -33.43 9.61 20.72
N VAL A 367 -33.42 10.34 21.83
CA VAL A 367 -32.58 11.53 22.01
C VAL A 367 -31.20 11.10 22.50
N VAL A 368 -30.17 11.55 21.80
CA VAL A 368 -28.75 11.34 22.14
C VAL A 368 -28.10 12.67 22.52
N THR A 369 -27.10 12.59 23.39
CA THR A 369 -26.30 13.75 23.77
C THR A 369 -25.07 13.85 22.88
N VAL A 370 -24.94 14.98 22.19
CA VAL A 370 -23.74 15.34 21.43
C VAL A 370 -22.83 16.18 22.32
N GLU A 371 -21.61 15.69 22.54
CA GLU A 371 -20.57 16.41 23.25
C GLU A 371 -19.67 17.13 22.23
N LEU A 372 -19.75 18.45 22.21
CA LEU A 372 -18.91 19.32 21.40
C LEU A 372 -17.72 19.83 22.23
N LYS A 373 -16.52 19.72 21.67
CA LYS A 373 -15.31 20.32 22.23
C LYS A 373 -14.66 21.27 21.24
N ASN A 374 -13.89 22.24 21.74
CA ASN A 374 -13.29 23.27 20.91
C ASN A 374 -12.08 22.78 20.11
N GLY A 375 -11.41 21.70 20.56
CA GLY A 375 -10.13 21.29 20.02
C GLY A 375 -8.97 22.17 20.51
N PHE A 376 -7.79 21.58 20.64
CA PHE A 376 -6.57 22.29 21.05
C PHE A 376 -6.15 23.40 20.05
N PHE A 377 -6.40 23.21 18.75
CA PHE A 377 -6.11 24.18 17.70
C PHE A 377 -7.34 25.03 17.31
N ASN A 378 -8.36 25.11 18.17
CA ASN A 378 -9.66 25.72 17.85
C ASN A 378 -10.32 25.10 16.59
N MET A 379 -10.13 23.80 16.40
CA MET A 379 -10.81 23.00 15.38
C MET A 379 -11.86 22.15 16.10
N PRO A 380 -13.13 22.60 16.16
CA PRO A 380 -14.13 21.93 16.97
C PRO A 380 -14.41 20.53 16.47
N TRP A 381 -14.54 19.60 17.41
CA TRP A 381 -14.86 18.21 17.14
C TRP A 381 -15.88 17.71 18.15
N TYR A 382 -16.66 16.72 17.75
CA TYR A 382 -17.76 16.22 18.57
C TYR A 382 -17.78 14.69 18.64
N HIS A 383 -18.42 14.19 19.69
CA HIS A 383 -18.73 12.77 19.83
C HIS A 383 -20.11 12.58 20.44
N ILE A 384 -20.76 11.47 20.08
CA ILE A 384 -22.03 11.07 20.68
C ILE A 384 -21.75 10.26 21.93
N LYS A 385 -22.47 10.58 23.01
CA LYS A 385 -22.46 9.80 24.26
C LYS A 385 -23.47 8.68 24.25
#